data_AF-A0A940NU42-F1
#
_entry.id   AF-A0A940NU42-F1
#
_cell.length_a   1.000
_cell.length_b   1.000
_cell.length_c   1.000
_cell.angle_alpha   90.00
_cell.angle_beta   90.00
_cell.angle_gamma   90.00
#
_symmetry.space_group_name_H-M   'P 1'
#
loop_
_entity.id
_entity.type
_entity.pdbx_description
1 polymer ?
#
loop_
_entity_poly.entity_id
_entity_poly.type
_entity_poly.pdbx_seq_one_letter_code
_entity_poly.pdbx_strand_id
1 'polypeptide(L)'
;RHFADGRGSFAIVEEKAKLLLRYLPGSHAMMTIAPQAAPQYAASVKYLYNLGFRRMTATIAYGNKVHWTDEALGIVEEQLREIAAFYSEKLLTGKPFYFSPIDSKIRDLLAGYSPADRCHLGMRQMPVNTDGKIYACTQFIGDPDYCLGDVFHGLDRAKQIELSKREAVPETCRDCALRDRCTNSCGCLNRLETGNENQVSPLQCSYERMLIGLVDEMADALYEKDPALFRKRFSK
;
A
#
# COMPACT_ATOMS: atom_id res chain seq x y z
N ARG A 1 -10.33 3.88 -14.96
CA ARG A 1 -11.48 3.08 -14.49
C ARG A 1 -12.67 3.41 -15.37
N HIS A 2 -13.36 2.39 -15.86
CA HIS A 2 -14.48 2.55 -16.80
C HIS A 2 -15.71 1.83 -16.25
N PHE A 3 -16.90 2.32 -16.61
CA PHE A 3 -18.15 1.59 -16.42
C PHE A 3 -18.21 0.37 -17.35
N ALA A 4 -19.21 -0.50 -17.16
CA ALA A 4 -19.42 -1.67 -18.01
C ALA A 4 -19.64 -1.33 -19.49
N ASP A 5 -20.14 -0.11 -19.78
CA ASP A 5 -20.32 0.43 -21.13
C ASP A 5 -19.06 1.11 -21.71
N GLY A 6 -17.93 1.05 -21.01
CA GLY A 6 -16.66 1.62 -21.44
C GLY A 6 -16.46 3.11 -21.14
N ARG A 7 -17.49 3.84 -20.67
CA ARG A 7 -17.32 5.26 -20.32
C ARG A 7 -16.40 5.45 -19.12
N GLY A 8 -15.59 6.51 -19.15
CA GLY A 8 -14.71 6.87 -18.03
C GLY A 8 -15.49 7.30 -16.78
N SER A 9 -15.07 6.84 -15.61
CA SER A 9 -15.74 7.17 -14.34
C SER A 9 -15.23 8.46 -13.68
N PHE A 10 -14.20 9.11 -14.24
CA PHE A 10 -13.44 10.16 -13.56
C PHE A 10 -14.29 11.37 -13.16
N ALA A 11 -15.05 11.95 -14.10
CA ALA A 11 -15.86 13.15 -13.84
C ALA A 11 -16.87 12.94 -12.70
N ILE A 12 -17.52 11.77 -12.68
CA ILE A 12 -18.48 11.40 -11.64
C ILE A 12 -17.76 11.24 -10.29
N VAL A 13 -16.64 10.52 -10.26
CA VAL A 13 -15.86 10.33 -9.03
C VAL A 13 -15.34 11.66 -8.49
N GLU A 14 -14.89 12.58 -9.36
CA GLU A 14 -14.44 13.91 -8.96
C GLU A 14 -15.58 14.72 -8.33
N GLU A 15 -16.75 14.77 -8.98
CA GLU A 15 -17.94 15.47 -8.45
C GLU A 15 -18.30 14.93 -7.06
N LYS A 16 -18.34 13.60 -6.90
CA LYS A 16 -18.65 12.98 -5.61
C LYS A 16 -17.53 13.15 -4.58
N ALA A 17 -16.27 13.21 -4.99
CA ALA A 17 -15.16 13.52 -4.10
C ALA A 17 -15.26 14.96 -3.56
N LYS A 18 -15.61 15.94 -4.41
CA LYS A 18 -15.86 17.33 -3.98
C LYS A 18 -17.03 17.40 -2.98
N LEU A 19 -18.11 16.66 -3.25
CA LEU A 19 -19.24 16.54 -2.32
C LEU A 19 -18.82 15.89 -0.99
N LEU A 20 -18.06 14.80 -1.04
CA LEU A 20 -17.55 14.10 0.14
C LEU A 20 -16.69 15.03 1.00
N LEU A 21 -15.74 15.74 0.40
CA LEU A 21 -14.85 16.65 1.13
C LEU A 21 -15.58 17.84 1.76
N ARG A 22 -16.71 18.27 1.19
CA ARG A 22 -17.56 19.30 1.78
C ARG A 22 -18.13 18.88 3.15
N TYR A 23 -18.51 17.61 3.29
CA TYR A 23 -19.14 17.10 4.52
C TYR A 23 -18.17 16.33 5.43
N LEU A 24 -17.14 15.73 4.85
CA LEU A 24 -16.14 14.89 5.52
C LEU A 24 -14.73 15.28 5.04
N PRO A 25 -14.20 16.45 5.42
CA PRO A 25 -12.91 16.96 4.94
C PRO A 25 -11.71 16.07 5.35
N GLY A 26 -11.88 15.23 6.39
CA GLY A 26 -10.88 14.24 6.82
C GLY A 26 -10.86 12.95 6.00
N SER A 27 -11.64 12.86 4.91
CA SER A 27 -11.74 11.67 4.07
C SER A 27 -10.39 11.24 3.48
N HIS A 28 -10.28 9.95 3.19
CA HIS A 28 -9.05 9.33 2.71
C HIS A 28 -9.18 8.99 1.22
N ALA A 29 -8.23 9.43 0.39
CA ALA A 29 -8.16 9.03 -1.01
C ALA A 29 -7.23 7.83 -1.20
N MET A 30 -7.71 6.81 -1.90
CA MET A 30 -6.93 5.62 -2.24
C MET A 30 -6.72 5.57 -3.75
N MET A 31 -5.48 5.33 -4.18
CA MET A 31 -5.13 5.19 -5.58
C MET A 31 -4.34 3.90 -5.83
N THR A 32 -4.48 3.37 -7.04
CA THR A 32 -3.70 2.25 -7.53
C THR A 32 -2.96 2.69 -8.79
N ILE A 33 -1.65 2.54 -8.81
CA ILE A 33 -0.80 2.91 -9.93
C ILE A 33 -0.56 1.67 -10.78
N ALA A 34 -1.08 1.67 -11.99
CA ALA A 34 -0.81 0.63 -12.99
C ALA A 34 0.32 1.08 -13.92
N PRO A 35 0.99 0.17 -14.64
CA PRO A 35 2.13 0.51 -15.51
C PRO A 35 1.84 1.68 -16.47
N GLN A 36 0.69 1.66 -17.14
CA GLN A 36 0.26 2.70 -18.08
C GLN A 36 -0.03 4.07 -17.42
N ALA A 37 -0.21 4.10 -16.11
CA ALA A 37 -0.46 5.31 -15.33
C ALA A 37 0.77 5.77 -14.54
N ALA A 38 1.90 5.02 -14.60
CA ALA A 38 3.13 5.37 -13.90
C ALA A 38 3.59 6.81 -14.15
N PRO A 39 3.60 7.33 -15.40
CA PRO A 39 4.03 8.71 -15.67
C PRO A 39 3.16 9.81 -15.03
N GLN A 40 1.96 9.46 -14.54
CA GLN A 40 1.01 10.41 -13.96
C GLN A 40 0.97 10.34 -12.42
N TYR A 41 1.85 9.56 -11.79
CA TYR A 41 1.74 9.28 -10.37
C TYR A 41 1.89 10.55 -9.51
N ALA A 42 2.94 11.35 -9.74
CA ALA A 42 3.14 12.59 -8.99
C ALA A 42 2.02 13.61 -9.27
N ALA A 43 1.62 13.74 -10.55
CA ALA A 43 0.50 14.58 -10.95
C ALA A 43 -0.80 14.17 -10.25
N SER A 44 -1.05 12.87 -10.08
CA SER A 44 -2.24 12.35 -9.39
C SER A 44 -2.24 12.69 -7.89
N VAL A 45 -1.09 12.58 -7.21
CA VAL A 45 -0.95 12.98 -5.80
C VAL A 45 -1.18 14.49 -5.64
N LYS A 46 -0.55 15.31 -6.48
CA LYS A 46 -0.73 16.78 -6.48
C LYS A 46 -2.17 17.16 -6.75
N TYR A 47 -2.82 16.50 -7.70
CA TYR A 47 -4.22 16.71 -8.03
C TYR A 47 -5.14 16.42 -6.84
N LEU A 48 -4.99 15.26 -6.18
CA LEU A 48 -5.80 14.91 -5.01
C LEU A 48 -5.56 15.85 -3.83
N TYR A 49 -4.32 16.27 -3.61
CA TYR A 49 -3.99 17.30 -2.62
C TYR A 49 -4.71 18.62 -2.94
N ASN A 50 -4.66 19.08 -4.20
CA ASN A 50 -5.32 20.32 -4.62
C ASN A 50 -6.84 20.23 -4.58
N LEU A 51 -7.40 19.04 -4.79
CA LEU A 51 -8.84 18.77 -4.65
C LEU A 51 -9.31 18.90 -3.20
N GLY A 52 -8.42 18.75 -2.22
CA GLY A 52 -8.67 18.96 -0.80
C GLY A 52 -8.33 17.77 0.10
N PHE A 53 -7.91 16.63 -0.45
CA PHE A 53 -7.50 15.49 0.37
C PHE A 53 -6.21 15.82 1.14
N ARG A 54 -6.17 15.40 2.41
CA ARG A 54 -4.97 15.49 3.27
C ARG A 54 -4.49 14.12 3.74
N ARG A 55 -5.19 13.05 3.36
CA ARG A 55 -4.83 11.67 3.67
C ARG A 55 -4.94 10.86 2.39
N MET A 56 -3.81 10.28 1.98
CA MET A 56 -3.71 9.54 0.73
C MET A 56 -2.94 8.24 0.93
N THR A 57 -3.40 7.17 0.28
CA THR A 57 -2.67 5.91 0.16
C THR A 57 -2.55 5.58 -1.31
N ALA A 58 -1.38 5.11 -1.71
CA ALA A 58 -1.13 4.61 -3.05
C ALA A 58 -0.53 3.21 -2.96
N THR A 59 -0.96 2.33 -3.85
CA THR A 59 -0.38 1.01 -4.05
C THR A 59 -0.07 0.83 -5.53
N ILE A 60 0.99 0.11 -5.88
CA ILE A 60 1.15 -0.32 -7.27
C ILE A 60 0.18 -1.47 -7.58
N ALA A 61 -0.17 -1.64 -8.84
CA ALA A 61 -1.01 -2.74 -9.30
C ALA A 61 -0.20 -4.05 -9.30
N TYR A 62 -0.82 -5.10 -8.78
CA TYR A 62 -0.34 -6.49 -8.84
C TYR A 62 -1.40 -7.33 -9.55
N GLY A 63 -1.00 -8.47 -10.11
CA GLY A 63 -1.89 -9.41 -10.77
C GLY A 63 -1.25 -10.07 -11.97
N ASN A 64 -1.72 -11.28 -12.28
CA ASN A 64 -1.31 -12.07 -13.44
C ASN A 64 -1.49 -11.38 -14.82
N LYS A 65 -2.28 -10.30 -14.90
CA LYS A 65 -2.49 -9.48 -16.11
C LYS A 65 -1.81 -8.10 -16.04
N VAL A 66 -1.00 -7.87 -15.00
CA VAL A 66 -0.27 -6.62 -14.81
C VAL A 66 1.20 -6.90 -15.07
N HIS A 67 1.79 -6.18 -16.02
CA HIS A 67 3.18 -6.39 -16.40
C HIS A 67 3.96 -5.09 -16.22
N TRP A 68 4.89 -5.12 -15.26
CA TRP A 68 5.84 -4.04 -15.02
C TRP A 68 7.13 -4.33 -15.78
N THR A 69 7.58 -3.37 -16.58
CA THR A 69 8.92 -3.38 -17.19
C THR A 69 9.88 -2.58 -16.31
N ASP A 70 11.18 -2.81 -16.47
CA ASP A 70 12.20 -2.02 -15.78
C ASP A 70 12.09 -0.52 -16.11
N GLU A 71 11.76 -0.20 -17.37
CA GLU A 71 11.48 1.19 -17.80
C GLU A 71 10.30 1.79 -17.03
N ALA A 72 9.19 1.06 -16.91
CA ALA A 72 8.03 1.54 -16.15
C ALA A 72 8.34 1.71 -14.66
N LEU A 73 9.17 0.84 -14.08
CA LEU A 73 9.64 0.98 -12.70
C LEU A 73 10.58 2.17 -12.52
N GLY A 74 11.45 2.44 -13.49
CA GLY A 74 12.28 3.66 -13.52
C GLY A 74 11.43 4.92 -13.53
N ILE A 75 10.36 4.95 -14.33
CA ILE A 75 9.38 6.06 -14.32
C ILE A 75 8.72 6.19 -12.94
N VAL A 76 8.34 5.08 -12.29
CA VAL A 76 7.79 5.12 -10.94
C VAL A 76 8.78 5.72 -9.94
N GLU A 77 10.07 5.38 -10.05
CA GLU A 77 11.12 5.96 -9.21
C GLU A 77 11.18 7.48 -9.36
N GLU A 78 11.28 7.98 -10.60
CA GLU A 78 11.31 9.42 -10.88
C GLU A 78 10.08 10.13 -10.32
N GLN A 79 8.90 9.54 -10.49
CA GLN A 79 7.65 10.08 -9.97
C GLN A 79 7.59 10.06 -8.44
N LEU A 80 8.14 9.03 -7.78
CA LEU A 80 8.27 9.00 -6.33
C LEU A 80 9.22 10.10 -5.83
N ARG A 81 10.30 10.40 -6.55
CA ARG A 81 11.22 11.50 -6.19
C ARG A 81 10.52 12.85 -6.27
N GLU A 82 9.70 13.05 -7.29
CA GLU A 82 8.86 14.24 -7.42
C GLU A 82 7.82 14.34 -6.28
N ILE A 83 7.19 13.22 -5.90
CA ILE A 83 6.26 13.17 -4.76
C ILE A 83 6.97 13.48 -3.45
N ALA A 84 8.17 12.95 -3.22
CA ALA A 84 8.98 13.21 -2.04
C ALA A 84 9.36 14.69 -1.92
N ALA A 85 9.78 15.31 -3.03
CA ALA A 85 10.05 16.76 -3.05
C ALA A 85 8.79 17.58 -2.73
N PHE A 86 7.64 17.23 -3.32
CA PHE A 86 6.36 17.87 -3.02
C PHE A 86 5.93 17.67 -1.56
N TYR A 87 6.09 16.46 -1.01
CA TYR A 87 5.79 16.15 0.39
C TYR A 87 6.61 17.03 1.34
N SER A 88 7.92 17.09 1.14
CA SER A 88 8.83 17.91 1.94
C SER A 88 8.51 19.40 1.83
N GLU A 89 8.23 19.91 0.63
CA GLU A 89 7.80 21.30 0.41
C GLU A 89 6.53 21.62 1.22
N LYS A 90 5.51 20.75 1.17
CA LYS A 90 4.26 20.96 1.91
C LYS A 90 4.42 20.87 3.41
N LEU A 91 5.27 19.97 3.89
CA LEU A 91 5.58 19.87 5.31
C LEU A 91 6.29 21.14 5.82
N LEU A 92 7.33 21.58 5.11
CA LEU A 92 8.14 22.77 5.48
C LEU A 92 7.35 24.09 5.37
N THR A 93 6.38 24.17 4.46
CA THR A 93 5.51 25.36 4.30
C THR A 93 4.27 25.33 5.20
N GLY A 94 4.20 24.40 6.16
CA GLY A 94 3.13 24.34 7.16
C GLY A 94 1.79 23.84 6.60
N LYS A 95 1.80 23.17 5.45
CA LYS A 95 0.59 22.59 4.81
C LYS A 95 0.72 21.07 4.65
N PRO A 96 1.04 20.32 5.72
CA PRO A 96 1.36 18.90 5.61
C PRO A 96 0.16 18.08 5.14
N PHE A 97 0.45 16.93 4.56
CA PHE A 97 -0.51 15.87 4.31
C PHE A 97 0.08 14.52 4.73
N TYR A 98 -0.78 13.54 4.92
CA TYR A 98 -0.41 12.15 5.15
C TYR A 98 -0.38 11.42 3.81
N PHE A 99 0.74 10.77 3.52
CA PHE A 99 0.90 9.91 2.35
C PHE A 99 1.51 8.58 2.77
N SER A 100 0.68 7.53 2.75
CA SER A 100 1.04 6.23 3.31
C SER A 100 2.38 5.66 2.82
N PRO A 101 2.77 5.76 1.53
CA PRO A 101 4.08 5.27 1.07
C PRO A 101 5.28 5.97 1.72
N ILE A 102 5.16 7.23 2.12
CA ILE A 102 6.24 7.98 2.80
C ILE A 102 6.12 7.80 4.32
N ASP A 103 4.97 8.18 4.88
CA ASP A 103 4.74 8.20 6.33
C ASP A 103 4.99 6.83 6.97
N SER A 104 4.64 5.74 6.27
CA SER A 104 4.86 4.39 6.81
C SER A 104 6.34 4.04 6.87
N LYS A 105 7.14 4.33 5.83
CA LYS A 105 8.57 3.99 5.83
C LYS A 105 9.37 4.76 6.88
N ILE A 106 9.00 6.02 7.15
CA ILE A 106 9.60 6.82 8.23
C ILE A 106 9.20 6.25 9.59
N ARG A 107 7.93 5.90 9.79
CA ARG A 107 7.48 5.26 11.03
C ARG A 107 8.23 3.94 11.27
N ASP A 108 8.33 3.09 10.25
CA ASP A 108 9.01 1.80 10.33
C ASP A 108 10.52 1.96 10.59
N LEU A 109 11.14 3.07 10.12
CA LEU A 109 12.53 3.44 10.45
C LEU A 109 12.69 3.80 11.93
N LEU A 110 11.80 4.65 12.45
CA LEU A 110 11.95 5.23 13.79
C LEU A 110 11.53 4.27 14.92
N ALA A 111 10.43 3.54 14.71
CA ALA A 111 9.87 2.65 15.71
C ALA A 111 10.30 1.18 15.52
N GLY A 112 10.97 0.87 14.41
CA GLY A 112 11.11 -0.49 13.92
C GLY A 112 9.78 -1.04 13.39
N TYR A 113 9.84 -2.20 12.74
CA TYR A 113 8.66 -2.93 12.31
C TYR A 113 8.36 -4.08 13.28
N SER A 114 7.15 -4.09 13.85
CA SER A 114 6.69 -5.22 14.66
C SER A 114 6.08 -6.30 13.76
N PRO A 115 6.49 -7.58 13.88
CA PRO A 115 5.79 -8.69 13.23
C PRO A 115 4.30 -8.72 13.58
N ALA A 116 3.92 -8.25 14.78
CA ALA A 116 2.53 -8.14 15.22
C ALA A 116 1.72 -7.13 14.38
N ASP A 117 2.35 -6.24 13.61
CA ASP A 117 1.68 -5.29 12.72
C ASP A 117 1.36 -5.87 11.35
N ARG A 118 1.74 -7.12 11.08
CA ARG A 118 1.34 -7.86 9.87
C ARG A 118 -0.17 -8.03 9.78
N CYS A 119 -0.62 -8.30 8.55
CA CYS A 119 -2.02 -8.60 8.27
C CYS A 119 -2.49 -9.86 9.02
N HIS A 120 -1.62 -10.86 9.17
CA HIS A 120 -1.96 -12.16 9.76
C HIS A 120 -3.13 -12.83 9.05
N LEU A 121 -2.79 -13.56 7.98
CA LEU A 121 -3.73 -14.22 7.07
C LEU A 121 -4.82 -14.97 7.85
N GLY A 122 -6.08 -14.58 7.63
CA GLY A 122 -7.24 -15.18 8.28
C GLY A 122 -7.38 -14.91 9.79
N MET A 123 -6.54 -14.07 10.41
CA MET A 123 -6.56 -13.81 11.86
C MET A 123 -7.07 -12.40 12.20
N ARG A 124 -6.47 -11.34 11.64
CA ARG A 124 -6.89 -9.96 11.97
C ARG A 124 -7.99 -9.44 11.07
N GLN A 125 -8.03 -9.89 9.82
CA GLN A 125 -9.00 -9.46 8.82
C GLN A 125 -9.52 -10.68 8.08
N MET A 126 -10.84 -10.82 8.03
CA MET A 126 -11.54 -11.91 7.35
C MET A 126 -12.71 -11.31 6.56
N PRO A 127 -12.59 -11.13 5.23
CA PRO A 127 -13.71 -10.67 4.43
C PRO A 127 -14.85 -11.68 4.42
N VAL A 128 -16.07 -11.16 4.45
CA VAL A 128 -17.31 -11.92 4.25
C VAL A 128 -17.82 -11.63 2.84
N ASN A 129 -18.02 -12.67 2.05
CA ASN A 129 -18.58 -12.58 0.71
C ASN A 129 -20.11 -12.46 0.75
N THR A 130 -20.73 -12.07 -0.37
CA THR A 130 -22.19 -11.85 -0.46
C THR A 130 -23.02 -13.12 -0.23
N ASP A 131 -22.44 -14.30 -0.42
CA ASP A 131 -23.04 -15.60 -0.09
C ASP A 131 -22.85 -16.02 1.37
N GLY A 132 -22.27 -15.15 2.21
CA GLY A 132 -22.02 -15.39 3.62
C GLY A 132 -20.72 -16.14 3.92
N LYS A 133 -19.98 -16.61 2.89
CA LYS A 133 -18.69 -17.28 3.10
C LYS A 133 -17.64 -16.33 3.63
N ILE A 134 -16.81 -16.82 4.54
CA ILE A 134 -15.73 -16.06 5.17
C ILE A 134 -14.41 -16.54 4.55
N TYR A 135 -13.58 -15.62 4.07
CA TYR A 135 -12.28 -15.95 3.46
C TYR A 135 -11.12 -15.39 4.28
N ALA A 136 -9.92 -15.97 4.12
CA ALA A 136 -8.73 -15.54 4.84
C ALA A 136 -8.14 -14.19 4.36
N CYS A 137 -8.41 -13.80 3.11
CA CYS A 137 -7.98 -12.53 2.52
C CYS A 137 -8.91 -12.13 1.36
N THR A 138 -9.01 -10.83 1.05
CA THR A 138 -9.78 -10.34 -0.10
C THR A 138 -9.21 -10.80 -1.44
N GLN A 139 -7.93 -11.13 -1.49
CA GLN A 139 -7.27 -11.67 -2.69
C GLN A 139 -7.68 -13.11 -3.02
N PHE A 140 -8.31 -13.83 -2.08
CA PHE A 140 -8.65 -15.24 -2.22
C PHE A 140 -10.17 -15.50 -2.23
N ILE A 141 -10.98 -14.46 -2.44
CA ILE A 141 -12.43 -14.64 -2.57
C ILE A 141 -12.72 -15.56 -3.76
N GLY A 142 -13.48 -16.62 -3.51
CA GLY A 142 -13.80 -17.65 -4.50
C GLY A 142 -12.87 -18.86 -4.51
N ASP A 143 -11.73 -18.81 -3.82
CA ASP A 143 -10.82 -19.95 -3.67
C ASP A 143 -11.23 -20.82 -2.46
N PRO A 144 -11.71 -22.06 -2.66
CA PRO A 144 -12.14 -22.94 -1.57
C PRO A 144 -11.02 -23.22 -0.55
N ASP A 145 -9.75 -23.18 -0.95
CA ASP A 145 -8.61 -23.46 -0.05
C ASP A 145 -8.46 -22.38 1.02
N TYR A 146 -8.96 -21.17 0.77
CA TYR A 146 -8.93 -20.04 1.70
C TYR A 146 -10.29 -19.69 2.31
N CYS A 147 -11.33 -20.47 2.01
CA CYS A 147 -12.63 -20.35 2.68
C CYS A 147 -12.52 -20.90 4.12
N LEU A 148 -12.76 -20.04 5.10
CA LEU A 148 -12.68 -20.31 6.54
C LEU A 148 -14.02 -20.76 7.14
N GLY A 149 -15.08 -20.85 6.35
CA GLY A 149 -16.44 -21.15 6.83
C GLY A 149 -17.45 -20.12 6.33
N ASP A 150 -18.53 -19.91 7.08
CA ASP A 150 -19.57 -18.96 6.73
C ASP A 150 -20.23 -18.32 7.96
N VAL A 151 -20.97 -17.23 7.77
CA VAL A 151 -21.63 -16.51 8.87
C VAL A 151 -22.81 -17.26 9.49
N PHE A 152 -23.28 -18.34 8.88
CA PHE A 152 -24.43 -19.12 9.35
C PHE A 152 -23.99 -20.28 10.25
N HIS A 153 -22.85 -20.92 9.95
CA HIS A 153 -22.32 -22.08 10.67
C HIS A 153 -21.04 -21.76 11.47
N GLY A 154 -20.42 -20.60 11.24
CA GLY A 154 -19.23 -20.14 11.93
C GLY A 154 -17.92 -20.47 11.21
N LEU A 155 -16.80 -20.27 11.93
CA LEU A 155 -15.44 -20.45 11.43
C LEU A 155 -14.92 -21.86 11.66
N ASP A 156 -14.32 -22.45 10.63
CA ASP A 156 -13.39 -23.57 10.76
C ASP A 156 -12.07 -23.06 11.38
N ARG A 157 -11.98 -23.21 12.72
CA ARG A 157 -10.82 -22.79 13.49
C ARG A 157 -9.56 -23.60 13.17
N ALA A 158 -9.69 -24.87 12.81
CA ALA A 158 -8.54 -25.70 12.47
C ALA A 158 -7.90 -25.20 11.17
N LYS A 159 -8.73 -24.92 10.16
CA LYS A 159 -8.28 -24.34 8.89
C LYS A 159 -7.73 -22.93 9.05
N GLN A 160 -8.35 -22.10 9.89
CA GLN A 160 -7.85 -20.76 10.22
C GLN A 160 -6.40 -20.83 10.78
N ILE A 161 -6.17 -21.70 11.76
CA ILE A 161 -4.85 -21.89 12.37
C ILE A 161 -3.84 -22.43 11.35
N GLU A 162 -4.24 -23.36 10.49
CA GLU A 162 -3.37 -23.87 9.42
C GLU A 162 -2.94 -22.78 8.46
N LEU A 163 -3.90 -22.00 7.93
CA LEU A 163 -3.62 -20.91 7.00
C LEU A 163 -2.75 -19.81 7.64
N SER A 164 -2.93 -19.52 8.93
CA SER A 164 -2.09 -18.53 9.62
C SER A 164 -0.60 -18.92 9.66
N LYS A 165 -0.28 -20.21 9.56
CA LYS A 165 1.12 -20.69 9.53
C LYS A 165 1.79 -20.45 8.17
N ARG A 166 1.01 -20.19 7.12
CA ARG A 166 1.51 -19.91 5.77
C ARG A 166 2.05 -18.49 5.60
N GLU A 167 1.92 -17.64 6.62
CA GLU A 167 2.54 -16.31 6.64
C GLU A 167 4.04 -16.39 7.01
N ALA A 168 4.79 -17.22 6.28
CA ALA A 168 6.23 -17.33 6.48
C ALA A 168 6.95 -16.16 5.81
N VAL A 169 7.98 -15.64 6.46
CA VAL A 169 8.99 -14.82 5.77
C VAL A 169 9.68 -15.72 4.74
N PRO A 170 9.68 -15.37 3.45
CA PRO A 170 10.42 -16.12 2.44
C PRO A 170 11.86 -16.33 2.86
N GLU A 171 12.43 -17.50 2.61
CA GLU A 171 13.78 -17.86 3.04
C GLU A 171 14.83 -16.84 2.54
N THR A 172 14.67 -16.38 1.30
CA THR A 172 15.53 -15.36 0.68
C THR A 172 15.50 -13.99 1.38
N CYS A 173 14.50 -13.73 2.22
CA CYS A 173 14.38 -12.48 2.96
C CYS A 173 15.02 -12.54 4.36
N ARG A 174 15.44 -13.73 4.85
CA ARG A 174 15.96 -13.89 6.22
C ARG A 174 17.21 -13.06 6.49
N ASP A 175 18.12 -13.02 5.53
CA ASP A 175 19.40 -12.32 5.64
C ASP A 175 19.37 -10.92 4.98
N CYS A 176 18.19 -10.42 4.62
CA CYS A 176 18.06 -9.12 4.00
C CYS A 176 18.29 -8.00 5.02
N ALA A 177 19.19 -7.05 4.70
CA ALA A 177 19.47 -5.89 5.55
C ALA A 177 18.24 -4.99 5.81
N LEU A 178 17.21 -5.07 4.96
CA LEU A 178 15.97 -4.28 5.12
C LEU A 178 14.85 -5.06 5.84
N ARG A 179 15.10 -6.31 6.25
CA ARG A 179 14.07 -7.22 6.80
C ARG A 179 13.27 -6.59 7.94
N ASP A 180 13.94 -5.88 8.84
CA ASP A 180 13.35 -5.36 10.07
C ASP A 180 12.55 -4.06 9.86
N ARG A 181 12.41 -3.59 8.61
CA ARG A 181 11.54 -2.46 8.23
C ARG A 181 10.79 -2.64 6.90
N CYS A 182 11.04 -3.75 6.21
CA CYS A 182 10.33 -4.13 4.99
C CYS A 182 8.91 -4.59 5.34
N THR A 183 7.91 -3.96 4.74
CA THR A 183 6.49 -4.30 4.99
C THR A 183 5.85 -5.06 3.82
N ASN A 184 6.54 -5.22 2.70
CA ASN A 184 6.01 -5.90 1.51
C ASN A 184 6.40 -7.38 1.46
N SER A 185 6.06 -8.10 2.53
CA SER A 185 6.17 -9.58 2.62
C SER A 185 4.81 -10.26 2.52
N CYS A 186 3.85 -9.65 1.81
CA CYS A 186 2.49 -10.16 1.71
C CYS A 186 2.46 -11.49 0.95
N GLY A 187 2.23 -12.60 1.66
CA GLY A 187 2.10 -13.92 1.05
C GLY A 187 1.02 -14.02 -0.03
N CYS A 188 -0.07 -13.24 0.11
CA CYS A 188 -1.14 -13.21 -0.89
C CYS A 188 -0.66 -12.60 -2.22
N LEU A 189 0.10 -11.51 -2.15
CA LEU A 189 0.66 -10.86 -3.32
C LEU A 189 1.83 -11.68 -3.89
N ASN A 190 2.59 -12.38 -3.05
CA ASN A 190 3.61 -13.33 -3.51
C ASN A 190 2.96 -14.40 -4.38
N ARG A 191 1.92 -15.08 -3.86
CA ARG A 191 1.19 -16.09 -4.61
C ARG A 191 0.55 -15.54 -5.89
N LEU A 192 0.00 -14.33 -5.85
CA LEU A 192 -0.61 -13.70 -7.03
C LEU A 192 0.38 -13.52 -8.19
N GLU A 193 1.65 -13.23 -7.87
CA GLU A 193 2.69 -12.95 -8.85
C GLU A 193 3.54 -14.17 -9.22
N THR A 194 3.80 -15.07 -8.26
CA THR A 194 4.74 -16.20 -8.41
C THR A 194 4.05 -17.56 -8.42
N GLY A 195 2.78 -17.62 -8.03
CA GLY A 195 2.06 -18.87 -7.76
C GLY A 195 2.40 -19.51 -6.40
N ASN A 196 3.31 -18.92 -5.61
CA ASN A 196 3.76 -19.46 -4.33
C ASN A 196 3.86 -18.36 -3.26
N GLU A 197 3.06 -18.46 -2.19
CA GLU A 197 3.04 -17.48 -1.09
C GLU A 197 4.38 -17.30 -0.37
N ASN A 198 5.21 -18.35 -0.36
CA ASN A 198 6.52 -18.38 0.32
C ASN A 198 7.67 -17.95 -0.59
N GLN A 199 7.40 -17.58 -1.85
CA GLN A 199 8.39 -17.03 -2.76
C GLN A 199 8.16 -15.53 -2.93
N VAL A 200 9.12 -14.72 -2.51
CA VAL A 200 9.04 -13.26 -2.65
C VAL A 200 8.84 -12.85 -4.11
N SER A 201 7.83 -12.02 -4.36
CA SER A 201 7.63 -11.40 -5.68
C SER A 201 8.80 -10.46 -6.00
N PRO A 202 9.48 -10.62 -7.16
CA PRO A 202 10.51 -9.68 -7.58
C PRO A 202 10.01 -8.23 -7.65
N LEU A 203 8.77 -8.02 -8.11
CA LEU A 203 8.14 -6.71 -8.16
C LEU A 203 7.94 -6.10 -6.76
N GLN A 204 7.41 -6.87 -5.81
CA GLN A 204 7.25 -6.38 -4.42
C GLN A 204 8.60 -6.01 -3.80
N CYS A 205 9.62 -6.86 -4.02
CA CYS A 205 10.96 -6.64 -3.50
C CYS A 205 11.58 -5.36 -4.10
N SER A 206 11.60 -5.25 -5.44
CA SER A 206 12.16 -4.09 -6.13
C SER A 206 11.45 -2.80 -5.75
N TYR A 207 10.11 -2.81 -5.71
CA TYR A 207 9.33 -1.63 -5.33
C TYR A 207 9.61 -1.19 -3.89
N GLU A 208 9.65 -2.12 -2.93
CA GLU A 208 9.89 -1.80 -1.53
C GLU A 208 11.32 -1.29 -1.30
N ARG A 209 12.32 -1.89 -1.93
CA ARG A 209 13.72 -1.44 -1.84
C ARG A 209 13.87 -0.02 -2.36
N MET A 210 13.30 0.25 -3.54
CA MET A 210 13.27 1.58 -4.14
C MET A 210 12.59 2.60 -3.22
N LEU A 211 11.40 2.27 -2.71
CA LEU A 211 10.64 3.16 -1.84
C LEU A 211 11.37 3.45 -0.52
N ILE A 212 11.96 2.44 0.12
CA ILE A 212 12.74 2.63 1.35
C ILE A 212 13.91 3.57 1.09
N GLY A 213 14.75 3.31 0.08
CA GLY A 213 15.93 4.14 -0.20
C GLY A 213 15.57 5.60 -0.47
N LEU A 214 14.53 5.82 -1.29
CA LEU A 214 14.08 7.17 -1.63
C LEU A 214 13.50 7.92 -0.42
N VAL A 215 12.74 7.23 0.42
CA VAL A 215 12.17 7.84 1.63
C VAL A 215 13.25 8.13 2.67
N ASP A 216 14.27 7.28 2.78
CA ASP A 216 15.42 7.51 3.67
C ASP A 216 16.19 8.77 3.25
N GLU A 217 16.56 8.87 1.96
CA GLU A 217 17.20 10.07 1.40
C GLU A 217 16.39 11.35 1.68
N MET A 218 15.07 11.27 1.48
CA MET A 218 14.16 12.39 1.74
C MET A 218 14.08 12.72 3.24
N ALA A 219 14.00 11.71 4.11
CA ALA A 219 13.87 11.87 5.55
C ALA A 219 15.14 12.49 6.15
N ASP A 220 16.33 12.06 5.72
CA ASP A 220 17.61 12.61 6.13
C ASP A 220 17.70 14.10 5.75
N ALA A 221 17.43 14.44 4.49
CA ALA A 221 17.44 15.83 4.02
C ALA A 221 16.43 16.72 4.77
N LEU A 222 15.26 16.17 5.12
CA LEU A 222 14.25 16.89 5.89
C LEU A 222 14.69 17.10 7.35
N TYR A 223 15.28 16.07 7.96
CA TYR A 223 15.79 16.14 9.32
C TYR A 223 16.95 17.12 9.45
N GLU A 224 17.89 17.15 8.49
CA GLU A 224 18.98 18.13 8.45
C GLU A 224 18.47 19.57 8.34
N LYS A 225 17.40 19.77 7.56
CA LYS A 225 16.85 21.10 7.31
C LYS A 225 16.04 21.66 8.49
N ASP A 226 15.21 20.84 9.13
CA ASP A 226 14.43 21.24 10.31
C ASP A 226 14.18 20.03 11.26
N PRO A 227 15.13 19.75 12.17
CA PRO A 227 15.01 18.63 13.10
C PRO A 227 13.80 18.75 14.04
N ALA A 228 13.40 19.98 14.38
CA ALA A 228 12.29 20.23 15.30
C ALA A 228 10.95 19.89 14.64
N LEU A 229 10.75 20.33 13.39
CA LEU A 229 9.59 19.97 12.58
C LEU A 229 9.53 18.46 12.32
N PHE A 230 10.66 17.85 11.97
CA PHE A 230 10.74 16.41 11.72
C PHE A 230 10.27 15.61 12.95
N ARG A 231 10.85 15.90 14.13
CA ARG A 231 10.45 15.23 15.37
C ARG A 231 8.98 15.49 15.70
N LYS A 232 8.50 16.73 15.56
CA LYS A 232 7.08 17.05 15.77
C LYS A 232 6.15 16.24 14.86
N ARG A 233 6.58 15.93 13.63
CA ARG A 233 5.78 15.20 12.65
C ARG A 233 5.80 13.68 12.87
N PHE A 234 6.96 13.13 13.22
CA PHE A 234 7.21 11.68 13.16
C PHE A 234 7.62 11.03 14.49
N SER A 235 8.16 11.80 15.45
CA SER A 235 8.51 11.31 16.78
C SER A 235 7.37 11.64 17.76
N LYS A 236 6.46 10.68 17.94
CA LYS A 236 5.48 10.70 19.03
C LYS A 236 5.86 9.70 20.09
#